data_AF-A0A7X9BS34-F1
#
_entry.id   AF-A0A7X9BS34-F1
#
_cell.length_a   1.000
_cell.length_b   1.000
_cell.length_c   1.000
_cell.angle_alpha   90.00
_cell.angle_beta   90.00
_cell.angle_gamma   90.00
#
_symmetry.space_group_name_H-M   'P 1'
#
loop_
_entity.id
_entity.type
_entity.pdbx_description
1 polymer ?
#
loop_
_entity_poly.entity_id
_entity_poly.type
_entity_poly.pdbx_seq_one_letter_code
_entity_poly.pdbx_strand_id
1 'polypeptide(L)'
;MYKLLLVDDENGQLTALEYILNQLRPEYEVYTATDGQEALEVLASNKIDILFTDIRMPIVDGLQLVEKLFKRSMQLKAVIISGYDEFEYAQKAIRYGVKDYLVKPVSKSDLKNVLCKIENILEEERNVKVQVEELKKKAR
;
A
#
# COMPACT_ATOMS: atom_id res chain seq x y z
N MET A 1 15.02 -1.61 2.22
CA MET A 1 14.54 -0.72 1.16
C MET A 1 13.20 -1.26 0.72
N TYR A 2 12.13 -0.49 0.87
CA TYR A 2 10.79 -0.88 0.47
C TYR A 2 10.38 -0.15 -0.80
N LYS A 3 9.61 -0.83 -1.65
CA LYS A 3 8.99 -0.23 -2.84
C LYS A 3 7.54 0.11 -2.53
N LEU A 4 7.15 1.36 -2.74
CA LEU A 4 5.82 1.88 -2.44
C LEU A 4 5.14 2.37 -3.72
N LEU A 5 3.87 2.02 -3.91
CA LEU A 5 3.04 2.54 -4.98
C LEU A 5 1.96 3.48 -4.41
N LEU A 6 1.95 4.72 -4.89
CA LEU A 6 0.87 5.70 -4.68
C LEU A 6 -0.10 5.66 -5.85
N VAL A 7 -1.40 5.63 -5.58
CA VAL A 7 -2.44 5.64 -6.61
C VAL A 7 -3.51 6.67 -6.26
N ASP A 8 -3.65 7.68 -7.09
CA ASP A 8 -4.62 8.77 -6.92
C ASP A 8 -4.80 9.47 -8.28
N ASP A 9 -6.03 9.76 -8.69
CA ASP A 9 -6.30 10.42 -9.97
C ASP A 9 -5.95 11.92 -9.95
N GLU A 10 -5.74 12.48 -8.76
CA GLU A 10 -5.27 13.84 -8.57
C GLU A 10 -3.73 13.90 -8.48
N ASN A 11 -3.07 14.30 -9.58
CA ASN A 11 -1.61 14.50 -9.62
C ASN A 11 -1.04 15.40 -8.50
N GLY A 12 -1.82 16.38 -8.04
CA GLY A 12 -1.43 17.23 -6.92
C GLY A 12 -1.32 16.47 -5.60
N GLN A 13 -2.20 15.49 -5.37
CA GLN A 13 -2.15 14.62 -4.20
C GLN A 13 -0.96 13.66 -4.26
N LEU A 14 -0.70 13.07 -5.43
CA LEU A 14 0.49 12.24 -5.67
C LEU A 14 1.76 13.02 -5.32
N THR A 15 1.92 14.22 -5.90
CA THR A 15 3.10 15.08 -5.67
C THR A 15 3.26 15.45 -4.18
N ALA A 16 2.16 15.77 -3.50
CA ALA A 16 2.19 16.12 -2.08
C ALA A 16 2.59 14.92 -1.21
N LEU A 17 2.03 13.74 -1.48
CA LEU A 17 2.36 12.50 -0.76
C LEU A 17 3.81 12.08 -1.03
N GLU A 18 4.28 12.14 -2.28
CA GLU A 18 5.68 11.88 -2.63
C GLU A 18 6.64 12.81 -1.87
N TYR A 19 6.32 14.11 -1.80
CA TYR A 19 7.12 15.06 -1.03
C TYR A 19 7.21 14.67 0.44
N ILE A 20 6.07 14.33 1.07
CA ILE A 20 6.05 13.90 2.48
C ILE A 20 6.81 12.59 2.67
N LEU A 21 6.64 11.61 1.76
CA LEU A 21 7.34 10.33 1.79
C LEU A 21 8.85 10.52 1.69
N ASN A 22 9.33 11.34 0.76
CA ASN A 22 10.75 11.62 0.60
C ASN A 22 11.36 12.29 1.85
N GLN A 23 10.57 13.07 2.59
CA GLN A 23 11.00 13.65 3.86
C GLN A 23 11.02 12.64 5.03
N LEU A 24 10.20 11.60 4.98
CA LEU A 24 10.07 10.60 6.06
C LEU A 24 10.95 9.36 5.84
N ARG A 25 11.08 8.94 4.58
CA ARG A 25 11.72 7.72 4.10
C ARG A 25 12.39 7.97 2.74
N PRO A 26 13.47 8.79 2.69
CA PRO A 26 14.19 9.09 1.45
C PRO A 26 14.76 7.85 0.76
N GLU A 27 14.89 6.73 1.47
CA GLU A 27 15.36 5.45 0.96
C GLU A 27 14.27 4.62 0.27
N TYR A 28 13.00 5.01 0.33
CA TYR A 28 11.94 4.29 -0.37
C TYR A 28 12.01 4.53 -1.87
N GLU A 29 11.71 3.48 -2.64
CA GLU A 29 11.49 3.61 -4.07
C GLU A 29 10.00 3.80 -4.32
N VAL A 30 9.61 5.02 -4.72
CA VAL A 30 8.21 5.39 -4.88
C VAL A 30 7.81 5.31 -6.35
N TYR A 31 6.69 4.66 -6.60
CA TYR A 31 6.00 4.57 -7.87
C TYR A 31 4.67 5.30 -7.75
N THR A 32 4.18 5.84 -8.86
CA THR A 32 2.88 6.50 -8.93
C THR A 32 2.03 5.87 -10.03
N ALA A 33 0.72 5.98 -9.87
CA ALA A 33 -0.28 5.66 -10.87
C ALA A 33 -1.50 6.58 -10.67
N THR A 34 -2.21 6.88 -11.75
CA THR A 34 -3.35 7.80 -11.76
C THR A 34 -4.70 7.10 -11.71
N ASP A 35 -4.71 5.77 -11.84
CA ASP A 35 -5.90 4.95 -11.64
C ASP A 35 -5.52 3.49 -11.30
N GLY A 36 -6.54 2.67 -10.98
CA GLY A 36 -6.32 1.28 -10.63
C GLY A 36 -5.86 0.37 -11.78
N GLN A 37 -6.03 0.77 -13.04
CA GLN A 37 -5.54 0.03 -14.20
C GLN A 37 -4.04 0.25 -14.37
N GLU A 38 -3.57 1.50 -14.35
CA GLU A 38 -2.13 1.83 -14.36
C GLU A 38 -1.42 1.22 -13.15
N ALA A 39 -2.06 1.24 -11.96
CA ALA A 39 -1.53 0.59 -10.77
C ALA A 39 -1.30 -0.93 -10.98
N LEU A 40 -2.21 -1.61 -11.68
CA LEU A 40 -2.06 -3.04 -11.99
C LEU A 40 -0.90 -3.30 -12.95
N GLU A 41 -0.61 -2.38 -13.87
CA GLU A 41 0.53 -2.47 -14.79
C GLU A 41 1.86 -2.28 -14.07
N VAL A 42 1.93 -1.31 -13.15
CA VAL A 42 3.09 -1.12 -12.27
C VAL A 42 3.31 -2.37 -11.42
N LEU A 43 2.25 -2.92 -10.82
CA LEU A 43 2.30 -4.12 -9.98
C LEU A 43 2.66 -5.40 -10.76
N ALA A 44 2.42 -5.45 -12.07
CA ALA A 44 2.83 -6.56 -12.91
C ALA A 44 4.34 -6.56 -13.20
N SER A 45 4.94 -5.37 -13.26
CA SER A 45 6.35 -5.19 -13.63
C SER A 45 7.27 -5.01 -12.43
N ASN A 46 6.71 -4.62 -11.28
CA ASN A 46 7.47 -4.28 -10.08
C ASN A 46 6.94 -5.03 -8.87
N LYS A 47 7.86 -5.55 -8.05
CA LYS A 47 7.51 -6.14 -6.76
C LYS A 47 7.32 -5.02 -5.73
N ILE A 48 6.09 -4.54 -5.60
CA ILE A 48 5.70 -3.53 -4.62
C ILE A 48 5.46 -4.16 -3.24
N ASP A 49 5.99 -3.54 -2.20
CA ASP A 49 5.79 -3.97 -0.80
C ASP A 49 4.59 -3.27 -0.16
N ILE A 50 4.35 -2.01 -0.53
CA ILE A 50 3.34 -1.14 0.09
C ILE A 50 2.50 -0.45 -1.00
N LEU A 51 1.18 -0.47 -0.88
CA LEU A 51 0.25 0.23 -1.77
C LEU A 51 -0.56 1.25 -0.97
N PHE A 52 -0.56 2.50 -1.40
CA PHE A 52 -1.41 3.57 -0.89
C PHE A 52 -2.32 3.98 -2.05
N THR A 53 -3.64 3.85 -1.89
CA THR A 53 -4.59 4.08 -2.99
C THR A 53 -5.75 4.95 -2.55
N ASP A 54 -6.17 5.88 -3.40
CA ASP A 54 -7.49 6.50 -3.28
C ASP A 54 -8.60 5.47 -3.56
N ILE A 55 -9.82 5.74 -3.10
CA ILE A 55 -11.00 4.92 -3.44
C ILE A 55 -11.56 5.32 -4.80
N ARG A 56 -11.85 6.60 -5.02
CA ARG A 56 -12.64 7.04 -6.16
C ARG A 56 -11.70 7.48 -7.27
N MET A 57 -11.45 6.57 -8.20
CA MET A 57 -10.65 6.81 -9.39
C MET A 57 -11.42 6.32 -10.62
N PRO A 58 -11.15 6.87 -11.81
CA PRO A 58 -11.73 6.38 -13.05
C PRO A 58 -11.24 4.96 -13.37
N ILE A 59 -11.95 4.27 -14.27
CA ILE A 59 -11.59 2.96 -14.85
C ILE A 59 -11.60 1.80 -13.84
N VAL A 60 -10.72 1.80 -12.85
CA VAL A 60 -10.68 0.85 -11.73
C VAL A 60 -10.54 1.65 -10.45
N ASP A 61 -11.56 1.54 -9.60
CA ASP A 61 -11.56 2.20 -8.29
C ASP A 61 -10.64 1.47 -7.28
N GLY A 62 -10.28 2.14 -6.19
CA GLY A 62 -9.36 1.61 -5.18
C GLY A 62 -9.87 0.36 -4.47
N LEU A 63 -11.19 0.22 -4.28
CA LEU A 63 -11.76 -0.98 -3.67
C LEU A 63 -11.67 -2.18 -4.60
N GLN A 64 -11.96 -1.98 -5.89
CA GLN A 64 -11.78 -2.98 -6.93
C GLN A 64 -10.31 -3.36 -7.09
N LEU A 65 -9.39 -2.39 -6.99
CA LEU A 65 -7.96 -2.64 -7.00
C LEU A 65 -7.59 -3.59 -5.85
N VAL A 66 -7.87 -3.23 -4.59
CA VAL A 66 -7.50 -4.08 -3.45
C VAL A 66 -8.20 -5.43 -3.47
N GLU A 67 -9.44 -5.52 -3.97
CA GLU A 67 -10.15 -6.79 -4.17
C GLU A 67 -9.40 -7.70 -5.16
N LYS A 68 -8.96 -7.16 -6.31
CA LYS A 68 -8.17 -7.90 -7.30
C LYS A 68 -6.85 -8.39 -6.70
N LEU A 69 -6.17 -7.57 -5.91
CA LEU A 69 -4.90 -7.92 -5.26
C LEU A 69 -5.09 -9.01 -4.20
N PHE A 70 -6.17 -8.92 -3.42
CA PHE A 70 -6.57 -9.95 -2.47
C PHE A 70 -6.84 -11.28 -3.16
N LYS A 71 -7.66 -11.29 -4.23
CA LYS A 71 -7.95 -12.49 -5.03
C LYS A 71 -6.69 -13.11 -5.65
N ARG A 72 -5.71 -12.30 -6.01
CA ARG A 72 -4.40 -12.74 -6.52
C ARG A 72 -3.42 -13.16 -5.43
N SER A 73 -3.82 -13.11 -4.15
CA SER A 73 -2.96 -13.43 -2.99
C SER A 73 -1.63 -12.66 -3.00
N MET A 74 -1.65 -11.40 -3.47
CA MET A 74 -0.46 -10.55 -3.47
C MET A 74 -0.09 -10.19 -2.03
N GLN A 75 1.20 -10.32 -1.70
CA GLN A 75 1.68 -10.21 -0.32
C GLN A 75 1.97 -8.77 0.15
N LEU A 76 1.64 -7.76 -0.65
CA LEU A 76 1.86 -6.35 -0.33
C LEU A 76 0.92 -5.85 0.78
N LYS A 77 1.26 -4.72 1.40
CA LYS A 77 0.43 -4.07 2.42
C LYS A 77 -0.30 -2.89 1.81
N ALA A 78 -1.62 -3.03 1.68
CA ALA A 78 -2.47 -1.98 1.16
C ALA A 78 -2.96 -1.06 2.29
N VAL A 79 -3.00 0.23 2.02
CA VAL A 79 -3.58 1.31 2.83
C VAL A 79 -4.47 2.12 1.92
N ILE A 80 -5.68 2.43 2.38
CA ILE A 80 -6.59 3.30 1.66
C ILE A 80 -6.43 4.73 2.16
N ILE A 81 -6.47 5.69 1.25
CA ILE A 81 -6.59 7.11 1.54
C ILE A 81 -7.92 7.58 0.94
N SER A 82 -8.75 8.33 1.66
CA SER A 82 -9.99 8.84 1.06
C SER A 82 -10.48 10.12 1.73
N GLY A 83 -11.04 11.04 0.95
CA GLY A 83 -11.72 12.23 1.48
C GLY A 83 -13.11 11.94 2.06
N TYR A 84 -13.62 10.72 1.94
CA TYR A 84 -14.94 10.35 2.42
C TYR A 84 -14.83 9.48 3.67
N ASP A 85 -15.50 9.88 4.74
CA ASP A 85 -15.69 9.07 5.95
C ASP A 85 -16.84 8.05 5.75
N GLU A 86 -16.81 7.34 4.62
CA GLU A 86 -17.84 6.36 4.28
C GLU A 86 -17.48 5.01 4.90
N PHE A 87 -18.09 4.74 6.06
CA PHE A 87 -17.93 3.51 6.84
C PHE A 87 -18.08 2.22 6.01
N GLU A 88 -18.95 2.21 4.99
CA GLU A 88 -19.17 1.05 4.13
C GLU A 88 -17.90 0.68 3.34
N TYR A 89 -17.13 1.67 2.87
CA TYR A 89 -15.89 1.43 2.15
C TYR A 89 -14.81 0.87 3.07
N ALA A 90 -14.68 1.42 4.28
CA ALA A 90 -13.77 0.90 5.28
C ALA A 90 -14.09 -0.57 5.62
N GLN A 91 -15.38 -0.91 5.78
CA GLN A 91 -15.80 -2.28 6.00
C GLN A 91 -15.41 -3.23 4.86
N LYS A 92 -15.59 -2.82 3.59
CA LYS A 92 -15.17 -3.61 2.42
C LYS A 92 -13.65 -3.77 2.37
N ALA A 93 -12.91 -2.70 2.59
CA ALA A 93 -11.45 -2.68 2.60
C ALA A 93 -10.85 -3.64 3.64
N ILE A 94 -11.41 -3.66 4.85
CA ILE A 94 -10.99 -4.57 5.93
C ILE A 94 -11.18 -6.04 5.50
N ARG A 95 -12.28 -6.37 4.80
CA ARG A 95 -12.51 -7.73 4.28
C ARG A 95 -11.45 -8.17 3.28
N TYR A 96 -10.84 -7.23 2.56
CA TYR A 96 -9.75 -7.48 1.61
C TYR A 96 -8.36 -7.38 2.24
N GLY A 97 -8.27 -7.24 3.57
CA GLY A 97 -7.01 -7.30 4.31
C GLY A 97 -6.18 -6.02 4.25
N VAL A 98 -6.78 -4.88 3.88
CA VAL A 98 -6.18 -3.55 4.00
C VAL A 98 -5.73 -3.32 5.45
N LYS A 99 -4.53 -2.75 5.61
CA LYS A 99 -3.87 -2.61 6.91
C LYS A 99 -4.24 -1.32 7.64
N ASP A 100 -4.62 -0.30 6.89
CA ASP A 100 -5.07 0.97 7.44
C ASP A 100 -5.94 1.77 6.49
N TYR A 101 -6.66 2.74 7.05
CA TYR A 101 -7.52 3.68 6.33
C TYR A 101 -7.24 5.10 6.82
N LEU A 102 -6.81 5.96 5.91
CA LEU A 102 -6.51 7.36 6.19
C LEU A 102 -7.58 8.26 5.58
N VAL A 103 -8.08 9.20 6.37
CA VAL A 103 -9.03 10.22 5.90
C VAL A 103 -8.25 11.44 5.39
N LYS A 104 -8.57 11.95 4.20
CA LYS A 104 -7.99 13.20 3.69
C LYS A 104 -8.55 14.40 4.48
N PRO A 105 -7.75 15.44 4.77
CA PRO A 105 -6.34 15.61 4.36
C PRO A 105 -5.38 14.78 5.22
N VAL A 106 -4.43 14.10 4.56
CA VAL A 106 -3.44 13.26 5.24
C VAL A 106 -2.31 14.14 5.79
N SER A 107 -2.12 14.12 7.11
CA SER A 107 -1.00 14.83 7.73
C SER A 107 0.30 14.02 7.65
N LYS A 108 1.45 14.71 7.78
CA LYS A 108 2.76 14.06 7.88
C LYS A 108 2.84 13.08 9.07
N SER A 109 2.15 13.38 10.17
CA SER A 109 2.06 12.49 11.33
C SER A 109 1.26 11.23 11.04
N ASP A 110 0.14 11.34 10.34
CA ASP A 110 -0.69 10.18 10.00
C ASP A 110 0.08 9.21 9.09
N LEU A 111 0.71 9.76 8.05
CA LEU A 111 1.55 9.00 7.13
C LEU A 111 2.69 8.30 7.87
N LYS A 112 3.39 9.02 8.76
CA LYS A 112 4.48 8.46 9.57
C LYS A 112 4.01 7.30 10.44
N ASN A 113 2.87 7.44 11.10
CA ASN A 113 2.34 6.42 12.00
C ASN A 113 1.97 5.15 11.23
N VAL A 114 1.29 5.29 10.09
CA VAL A 114 0.95 4.16 9.24
C VAL A 114 2.21 3.48 8.70
N LEU A 115 3.18 4.25 8.20
CA LEU A 115 4.44 3.69 7.70
C LEU A 115 5.15 2.86 8.78
N CYS A 116 5.32 3.38 10.00
CA CYS A 116 5.92 2.61 11.10
C CYS A 116 5.17 1.30 11.37
N LYS A 117 3.83 1.33 11.37
CA LYS A 117 3.01 0.12 11.57
C LYS A 117 3.22 -0.90 10.43
N ILE A 118 3.26 -0.44 9.19
CA ILE A 118 3.46 -1.27 8.01
C ILE A 118 4.88 -1.88 7.98
N GLU A 119 5.89 -1.08 8.32
CA GLU A 119 7.29 -1.51 8.40
C GLU A 119 7.47 -2.64 9.42
N ASN A 120 6.87 -2.52 10.61
CA ASN A 120 6.90 -3.57 11.62
C ASN A 120 6.30 -4.88 11.10
N ILE A 121 5.14 -4.81 10.42
CA ILE A 121 4.49 -5.99 9.82
C ILE A 121 5.41 -6.63 8.77
N LEU A 122 6.02 -5.83 7.90
CA LEU A 122 6.92 -6.32 6.85
C LEU A 122 8.19 -6.96 7.44
N GLU A 123 8.73 -6.38 8.51
CA GLU A 123 9.90 -6.91 9.20
C GLU A 123 9.60 -8.24 9.89
N GLU A 124 8.47 -8.35 10.59
CA GLU A 124 7.99 -9.60 11.19
C GLU A 124 7.83 -10.70 10.14
N GLU A 125 7.16 -10.40 9.02
CA GLU A 125 6.98 -11.36 7.92
C GLU A 125 8.31 -11.80 7.29
N ARG A 126 9.27 -10.88 7.19
CA ARG A 126 10.62 -11.20 6.69
C ARG A 126 11.36 -12.12 7.65
N ASN A 127 11.30 -11.84 8.95
CA ASN A 127 11.96 -12.65 9.97
C ASN A 127 11.40 -14.08 10.02
N VAL A 128 10.08 -14.22 9.94
CA VAL A 128 9.43 -15.54 9.85
C VAL A 128 9.86 -16.29 8.60
N LYS A 129 9.93 -15.63 7.42
CA LYS A 129 10.39 -16.26 6.18
C LYS A 129 11.83 -16.78 6.28
N VAL A 130 12.73 -15.98 6.85
CA VAL A 130 14.15 -16.37 7.05
C VAL A 130 14.25 -17.59 7.97
N GLN A 131 13.55 -17.59 9.11
CA GLN A 131 13.55 -18.72 10.05
C GLN A 131 13.02 -20.01 9.40
N VAL A 132 11.93 -19.91 8.65
CA VAL A 132 11.35 -21.07 7.94
C VAL A 132 12.32 -21.63 6.89
N GLU A 133 13.05 -20.77 6.17
CA GLU A 133 14.06 -21.20 5.20
C GLU A 133 15.27 -21.88 5.88
N GLU A 134 15.73 -21.36 7.00
CA GLU A 134 16.84 -21.97 7.78
C GLU A 134 16.47 -23.35 8.32
N LEU A 135 15.27 -23.50 8.88
CA LEU A 135 14.78 -24.79 9.37
C LEU A 135 14.68 -25.83 8.24
N LYS A 136 14.20 -25.43 7.05
CA LYS A 136 14.15 -26.29 5.87
C LYS A 136 15.53 -26.74 5.39
N LYS A 137 16.56 -25.91 5.56
CA LYS A 137 17.95 -26.25 5.21
C LYS A 137 18.57 -27.24 6.19
N LYS A 138 18.26 -27.15 7.49
CA LYS A 138 18.75 -28.06 8.54
C LYS A 138 18.10 -29.46 8.51
N ALA A 139 16.90 -29.56 7.94
CA ALA A 139 16.16 -30.81 7.80
C ALA A 139 16.49 -31.59 6.51
N ARG A 140 17.41 -31.09 5.68
CA ARG A 140 17.99 -31.78 4.51
C ARG A 140 19.39 -32.25 4.84
#